data_AF-A0A920DXQ6-F1
#
_entry.id   AF-A0A920DXQ6-F1
#
_cell.length_a   1.000
_cell.length_b   1.000
_cell.length_c   1.000
_cell.angle_alpha   90.00
_cell.angle_beta   90.00
_cell.angle_gamma   90.00
#
_symmetry.space_group_name_H-M   'P 1'
#
loop_
_entity.id
_entity.type
_entity.pdbx_description
1 polymer ?
#
loop_
_entity_poly.entity_id
_entity_poly.type
_entity_poly.pdbx_seq_one_letter_code
_entity_poly.pdbx_strand_id
1 'polypeptide(L)' 'MASVNYRYKTIVPLPGAHKDAKKALQFIRSRAESWGINKDNIGVWGGSAGAQISMWLAFSNEMANVNSKNPIERSRLG' A
#
# COMPACT_ATOMS: atom_id res chain seq x y z
N MET A 1 -1.73 13.88 5.38
CA MET A 1 -2.54 12.87 4.66
C MET A 1 -1.94 12.66 3.27
N ALA A 2 -2.07 11.46 2.70
CA ALA A 2 -1.62 11.14 1.35
C ALA A 2 -2.78 10.55 0.54
N SER A 3 -2.78 10.77 -0.77
CA SER A 3 -3.74 10.16 -1.70
C SER A 3 -2.98 9.29 -2.71
N VAL A 4 -3.60 8.20 -3.15
CA VAL A 4 -3.00 7.24 -4.08
C VAL A 4 -3.81 7.21 -5.36
N ASN A 5 -3.19 7.65 -6.46
CA ASN A 5 -3.76 7.52 -7.80
C ASN A 5 -3.37 6.15 -8.39
N TYR A 6 -4.16 5.12 -8.10
CA TYR A 6 -3.94 3.77 -8.60
C TYR A 6 -4.46 3.60 -10.04
N ARG A 7 -3.92 2.64 -10.79
CA ARG A 7 -4.39 2.38 -12.15
C ARG A 7 -5.77 1.72 -12.14
N TYR A 8 -6.68 2.26 -12.96
CA TYR A 8 -8.03 1.72 -13.13
C TYR A 8 -8.04 0.41 -13.91
N LYS A 9 -9.12 -0.37 -13.77
CA LYS A 9 -9.35 -1.65 -14.44
C LYS A 9 -9.18 -1.58 -15.96
N THR A 10 -9.53 -0.44 -16.57
CA THR A 10 -9.40 -0.19 -18.02
C THR A 10 -7.94 -0.11 -18.48
N ILE A 11 -7.01 0.18 -17.57
CA ILE A 11 -5.57 0.25 -17.84
C ILE A 11 -4.90 -1.07 -17.45
N VAL A 12 -5.23 -1.61 -16.27
CA VAL A 12 -4.66 -2.86 -15.76
C VAL A 12 -5.76 -3.71 -15.13
N PRO A 13 -5.92 -4.99 -15.54
CA PRO A 13 -6.87 -5.91 -14.90
C PRO A 13 -6.64 -6.08 -13.40
N LEU A 14 -7.65 -6.56 -12.68
CA LEU A 14 -7.49 -6.91 -11.26
C LEU A 14 -6.42 -8.01 -11.08
N PRO A 15 -5.60 -7.95 -10.02
CA PRO A 15 -5.61 -7.00 -8.90
C PRO A 15 -4.63 -5.81 -9.08
N GLY A 16 -4.64 -5.12 -10.22
CA GLY A 16 -3.75 -3.99 -10.52
C GLY A 16 -3.84 -2.85 -9.49
N ALA A 17 -5.05 -2.36 -9.22
CA ALA A 17 -5.30 -1.28 -8.26
C ALA A 17 -4.83 -1.65 -6.84
N HIS A 18 -5.08 -2.88 -6.41
CA HIS A 18 -4.63 -3.43 -5.12
C HIS A 18 -3.10 -3.43 -4.99
N LYS A 19 -2.41 -3.86 -6.05
CA LYS A 19 -0.94 -3.88 -6.11
C LYS A 19 -0.36 -2.47 -6.07
N ASP A 20 -1.00 -1.50 -6.72
CA ASP A 20 -0.56 -0.09 -6.69
C ASP A 20 -0.76 0.51 -5.29
N ALA A 21 -1.91 0.28 -4.66
CA ALA A 21 -2.18 0.76 -3.29
C ALA A 21 -1.22 0.14 -2.26
N LYS A 22 -0.90 -1.15 -2.39
CA LYS A 22 0.13 -1.82 -1.61
C LYS A 22 1.49 -1.13 -1.76
N LYS A 23 1.94 -0.92 -3.00
CA LYS A 23 3.24 -0.28 -3.27
C LYS A 23 3.29 1.13 -2.70
N ALA A 24 2.20 1.88 -2.79
CA ALA A 24 2.10 3.21 -2.20
C ALA A 24 2.24 3.18 -0.67
N LEU A 25 1.56 2.25 0.01
CA LEU A 25 1.68 2.09 1.46
C LEU A 25 3.10 1.68 1.88
N GLN A 26 3.71 0.73 1.16
CA GLN A 26 5.10 0.34 1.37
C GLN A 26 6.07 1.51 1.17
N PHE A 27 5.82 2.35 0.16
CA PHE A 27 6.63 3.54 -0.10
C PHE A 27 6.53 4.55 1.06
N ILE A 28 5.32 4.84 1.53
CA ILE A 28 5.10 5.73 2.68
C ILE A 28 5.84 5.20 3.91
N ARG A 29 5.73 3.90 4.21
CA ARG A 29 6.47 3.28 5.34
C ARG A 29 7.98 3.38 5.16
N SER A 30 8.50 3.21 3.94
CA SER A 30 9.94 3.33 3.66
C SER A 30 10.48 4.75 3.84
N ARG A 31 9.61 5.77 3.79
CA ARG A 31 9.96 7.19 3.96
C ARG A 31 9.59 7.75 5.33
N ALA A 32 9.02 6.92 6.21
CA ALA A 32 8.38 7.36 7.44
C ALA A 32 9.33 8.15 8.35
N GLU A 33 10.58 7.69 8.51
CA GLU A 33 11.62 8.39 9.28
C GLU A 33 11.89 9.80 8.71
N SER A 34 12.13 9.89 7.39
CA SER A 34 12.40 11.19 6.73
C SER A 34 11.22 12.16 6.74
N TRP A 35 9.99 11.65 6.94
CA TRP A 35 8.76 12.44 6.92
C TRP A 35 8.15 12.63 8.31
N GLY A 36 8.80 12.14 9.37
CA GLY A 36 8.28 12.22 10.74
C GLY A 36 6.95 11.46 10.95
N ILE A 37 6.70 10.40 10.17
CA ILE A 37 5.49 9.58 10.26
C ILE A 37 5.76 8.38 11.17
N ASN A 38 4.83 8.07 12.06
CA ASN A 38 4.86 6.79 12.78
C ASN A 38 4.45 5.65 11.83
N LYS A 39 5.42 4.87 11.35
CA LYS A 39 5.21 3.75 10.42
C LYS A 39 4.34 2.62 10.98
N ASP A 40 4.16 2.56 12.29
CA ASP A 40 3.36 1.54 12.99
C ASP A 40 1.94 2.03 13.26
N ASN A 41 1.62 3.28 12.89
CA ASN A 41 0.30 3.89 13.06
C ASN A 41 -0.15 4.59 11.77
N ILE A 42 -0.45 3.81 10.74
CA ILE A 42 -0.97 4.29 9.45
C ILE A 42 -2.37 3.72 9.21
N GLY A 43 -3.38 4.60 9.13
CA GLY A 43 -4.73 4.25 8.69
C GLY A 43 -4.91 4.39 7.17
N VAL A 44 -5.73 3.54 6.57
CA VAL A 44 -6.11 3.60 5.16
C VAL A 44 -7.63 3.66 5.04
N TRP A 45 -8.14 4.56 4.20
CA TRP A 45 -9.57 4.76 4.00
C TRP A 45 -9.89 5.14 2.56
N GLY A 46 -11.10 4.83 2.10
CA GLY A 46 -11.64 5.23 0.81
C GLY A 46 -13.11 4.85 0.69
N GLY A 47 -13.81 5.38 -0.32
CA GLY A 47 -15.20 5.01 -0.63
C GLY A 47 -15.31 3.98 -1.75
N SER A 48 -16.37 3.15 -1.73
CA SER A 48 -16.68 2.17 -2.79
C SER A 48 -15.51 1.23 -3.11
N ALA A 49 -14.98 1.24 -4.34
CA ALA A 49 -13.79 0.47 -4.71
C ALA A 49 -12.57 0.80 -3.81
N GLY A 50 -12.45 2.05 -3.36
CA GLY A 50 -11.43 2.46 -2.39
C GLY A 50 -11.60 1.79 -1.03
N ALA A 51 -12.83 1.65 -0.54
CA ALA A 51 -13.11 0.93 0.72
C ALA A 51 -12.71 -0.55 0.59
N GLN A 52 -13.05 -1.17 -0.54
CA GLN A 52 -12.67 -2.54 -0.84
C GLN A 52 -11.15 -2.72 -0.86
N ILE A 53 -10.41 -1.81 -1.50
CA ILE A 53 -8.93 -1.83 -1.53
C ILE A 53 -8.35 -1.63 -0.12
N SER A 54 -8.89 -0.68 0.66
CA SER A 54 -8.45 -0.45 2.05
C SER A 54 -8.65 -1.69 2.91
N MET A 55 -9.80 -2.34 2.79
CA MET A 55 -10.11 -3.59 3.50
C MET A 55 -9.17 -4.71 3.05
N TRP A 56 -8.92 -4.84 1.74
CA TRP A 56 -7.98 -5.82 1.21
C TRP A 56 -6.56 -5.60 1.75
N LEU A 57 -6.09 -4.34 1.86
CA LEU A 57 -4.80 -4.02 2.47
C LEU A 57 -4.73 -4.42 3.95
N ALA A 58 -5.80 -4.16 4.71
CA ALA A 58 -5.86 -4.46 6.14
C ALA A 58 -5.80 -5.97 6.43
N PHE A 59 -6.37 -6.81 5.55
CA PHE A 59 -6.42 -8.26 5.74
C PHE A 59 -5.33 -9.04 4.99
N SER A 60 -4.51 -8.37 4.17
CA SER A 60 -3.40 -9.01 3.46
C SER A 60 -2.16 -9.07 4.34
N ASN A 61 -2.13 -10.02 5.28
CA ASN A 61 -1.18 -10.11 6.40
C ASN A 61 0.30 -10.07 6.04
N GLU A 62 0.73 -10.62 4.90
CA GLU A 62 2.16 -10.65 4.56
C GLU A 62 2.39 -10.44 3.07
N MET A 63 2.75 -9.22 2.76
CA MET A 63 2.98 -8.78 1.39
C MET A 63 4.37 -8.17 1.20
N ALA A 64 5.19 -8.17 2.25
CA ALA A 64 6.62 -7.92 2.14
C ALA A 64 7.28 -9.08 1.40
N ASN A 65 7.94 -8.80 0.29
CA ASN A 65 8.85 -9.75 -0.32
C ASN A 65 10.22 -9.55 0.33
N VAL A 66 10.52 -10.33 1.38
CA VAL A 66 11.77 -10.26 2.14
C VAL A 66 13.02 -10.47 1.27
N ASN A 67 12.87 -11.20 0.17
CA ASN A 67 13.95 -11.49 -0.79
C ASN A 67 14.05 -10.45 -1.92
N SER A 68 13.22 -9.40 -1.91
CA SER A 68 13.26 -8.39 -2.96
C SER A 68 14.51 -7.52 -2.83
N LYS A 69 15.20 -7.32 -3.96
CA LYS A 69 16.26 -6.32 -4.10
C LYS A 69 15.73 -4.90 -3.89
N ASN A 70 14.43 -4.68 -4.12
CA ASN A 70 13.77 -3.39 -3.90
C ASN A 70 13.46 -3.17 -2.41
N PRO A 71 14.04 -2.14 -1.75
CA PRO A 71 13.79 -1.85 -0.34
C PRO A 71 12.32 -1.57 0.00
N ILE A 72 11.57 -1.01 -0.95
CA ILE A 72 10.14 -0.72 -0.77
C ILE A 72 9.36 -2.03 -0.60
N GLU A 73 9.66 -3.03 -1.41
CA GLU A 73 8.93 -4.30 -1.40
C GLU A 73 9.23 -5.15 -0.16
N ARG A 74 10.31 -4.86 0.58
CA ARG A 74 10.63 -5.52 1.86
C ARG A 74 9.82 -4.98 3.06
N SER A 75 9.12 -3.85 2.89
CA SER A 75 8.34 -3.23 3.97
C SER A 75 7.10 -4.07 4.30
N ARG A 76 6.96 -4.44 5.59
CA ARG A 76 5.82 -5.21 6.13
C ARG A 76 4.57 -4.33 6.23
N LEU A 77 3.42 -4.96 6.04
CA LEU A 77 2.11 -4.32 6.19
C LEU A 77 1.55 -4.43 7.62
N GLY A 78 2.12 -5.31 8.45
CA GLY A 78 1.94 -5.34 9.91
C GLY A 78 2.92 -4.41 10.58
#